data_AF-A0A847JSV1-F1
#
_entry.id   AF-A0A847JSV1-F1
#
_cell.length_a   1.000
_cell.length_b   1.000
_cell.length_c   1.000
_cell.angle_alpha   90.00
_cell.angle_beta   90.00
_cell.angle_gamma   90.00
#
_symmetry.space_group_name_H-M   'P 1'
#
loop_
_entity.id
_entity.type
_entity.pdbx_description
1 polymer ?
#
loop_
_entity_poly.entity_id
_entity_poly.type
_entity_poly.pdbx_seq_one_letter_code
_entity_poly.pdbx_strand_id
1 'polypeptide(L)'
;MVAGLATGQRAPIALSTHRTRTIATTDGEIDDRCSMIRFLLYASEFDVRGIVLSSSRYHWKGNAQVKPHRWEGEEWLGRQLDAYAAVYPNLKRHDPRYPTPDHLRSVTAIGNVETMGDMSGPTPGSRLIVAELLKSDPRPVWLQAWGGPNTIAQALKTIEEEHPDRKAEVTRKARLFLIEEQDNTYRTYIARQWPDLLTITSRAFPAIAYGWRDIVDAEDHAYFDGAWMKRNILQGHGPLCALYEARGDGSFLSEGDSPAFMHLIDLGLASHLNPAYGGWGGRFQRDGKLWVSARDNRDIYAAILRWARDFQNDWAARADWCVRPYAQANHAPRPVCNGDRTKDPVRMRVRPGATVKLSAAGSSDPDRDRLSFQWWNYKDAGTFWLEAPIRNNRTDTASLVVPQEASGRTLHVILRVQDDGDPPLAAYRRVIIDVMGEPKPVPQGADSDAAYLNTPIMKLSGPSPAAGDWIFYRGININGPAITIDGNRWDGEGSPNYVCSDTPLNVADVRLRPSTDPARERMIRSFRWSGEPRIRVTGAPAGTYAVYAYIWEDNDPETFRIMVNGKQVVARHISGVTGEWRRAGPWIVDVTDGNIEITSRGGAANFSGIEIWRRRNGR
;
A
#
# COMPACT_ATOMS: atom_id res chain seq x y z
N MET A 1 -50.80 30.08 28.98
CA MET A 1 -49.47 30.55 29.45
C MET A 1 -48.43 29.60 28.90
N VAL A 2 -47.47 30.15 28.16
CA VAL A 2 -46.36 29.43 27.53
C VAL A 2 -45.33 29.12 28.61
N ALA A 3 -44.99 27.84 28.82
CA ALA A 3 -43.89 27.42 29.69
C ALA A 3 -42.69 27.05 28.80
N GLY A 4 -41.59 27.78 29.02
CA GLY A 4 -40.42 27.82 28.15
C GLY A 4 -39.60 26.53 28.08
N LEU A 5 -39.09 26.26 26.89
CA LEU A 5 -38.05 25.28 26.61
C LEU A 5 -36.70 25.86 27.03
N ALA A 6 -36.09 25.27 28.06
CA ALA A 6 -34.69 25.52 28.40
C ALA A 6 -33.80 24.81 27.36
N THR A 7 -33.06 25.61 26.60
CA THR A 7 -32.03 25.16 25.67
C THR A 7 -30.83 24.62 26.45
N GLY A 8 -30.73 23.29 26.57
CA GLY A 8 -29.52 22.63 27.07
C GLY A 8 -28.37 22.79 26.08
N GLN A 9 -27.34 23.55 26.46
CA GLN A 9 -26.04 23.56 25.78
C GLN A 9 -25.50 22.12 25.74
N ARG A 10 -25.28 21.60 24.53
CA ARG A 10 -24.56 20.34 24.31
C ARG A 10 -23.10 20.52 24.72
N ALA A 11 -22.64 19.70 25.66
CA ALA A 11 -21.23 19.57 25.99
C ALA A 11 -20.41 19.14 24.75
N PRO A 12 -19.15 19.60 24.60
CA PRO A 12 -18.30 19.19 23.49
C PRO A 12 -18.02 17.69 23.54
N ILE A 13 -18.09 17.08 22.37
CA ILE A 13 -17.98 15.64 22.13
C ILE A 13 -16.52 15.20 22.35
N ALA A 14 -16.28 14.26 23.28
CA ALA A 14 -14.97 13.66 23.48
C ALA A 14 -14.66 12.67 22.34
N LEU A 15 -13.80 13.11 21.40
CA LEU A 15 -13.05 12.23 20.51
C LEU A 15 -12.13 11.32 21.36
N SER A 16 -11.77 10.14 20.85
CA SER A 16 -10.73 9.26 21.45
C SER A 16 -9.56 10.10 21.99
N THR A 17 -9.35 10.08 23.30
CA THR A 17 -8.52 11.06 24.02
C THR A 17 -7.03 10.78 23.93
N HIS A 18 -6.60 9.70 23.27
CA HIS A 18 -5.22 9.23 23.33
C HIS A 18 -4.63 9.01 21.94
N ARG A 19 -4.06 10.08 21.37
CA ARG A 19 -3.21 9.97 20.18
C ARG A 19 -1.98 9.12 20.45
N THR A 20 -1.54 8.42 19.42
CA THR A 20 -0.32 7.62 19.44
C THR A 20 0.90 8.52 19.64
N ARG A 21 1.84 8.12 20.50
CA ARG A 21 3.11 8.83 20.66
C ARG A 21 4.10 8.33 19.64
N THR A 22 4.84 9.24 19.02
CA THR A 22 5.80 8.89 17.96
C THR A 22 7.11 9.65 18.07
N ILE A 23 8.20 8.97 17.72
CA ILE A 23 9.52 9.54 17.47
C ILE A 23 9.94 9.11 16.07
N ALA A 24 10.25 10.07 15.20
CA ALA A 24 10.85 9.81 13.90
C ALA A 24 12.38 9.99 14.00
N THR A 25 13.14 8.98 13.60
CA THR A 25 14.59 9.09 13.37
C THR A 25 14.85 9.06 11.87
N THR A 26 15.49 10.09 11.35
CA THR A 26 15.62 10.38 9.91
C THR A 26 17.07 10.66 9.58
N ASP A 27 17.61 10.06 8.53
CA ASP A 27 18.96 10.34 8.07
C ASP A 27 19.01 11.56 7.14
N GLY A 28 17.89 11.99 6.57
CA GLY A 28 17.76 13.27 5.90
C GLY A 28 18.06 13.25 4.41
N GLU A 29 17.93 12.09 3.75
CA GLU A 29 17.92 11.99 2.29
C GLU A 29 16.74 12.82 1.71
N ILE A 30 16.70 13.00 0.39
CA ILE A 30 15.67 13.85 -0.25
C ILE A 30 14.26 13.36 0.09
N ASP A 31 14.02 12.06 0.14
CA ASP A 31 12.73 11.49 0.49
C ASP A 31 12.38 11.59 1.97
N ASP A 32 13.35 11.61 2.88
CA ASP A 32 13.09 11.99 4.28
C ASP A 32 12.58 13.44 4.36
N ARG A 33 13.21 14.36 3.60
CA ARG A 33 12.85 15.78 3.62
C ARG A 33 11.48 16.00 3.01
N CYS A 34 11.13 15.28 1.95
CA CYS A 34 9.78 15.23 1.40
C CYS A 34 8.77 14.65 2.40
N SER A 35 9.09 13.50 3.01
CA SER A 35 8.24 12.85 4.03
C SER A 35 8.04 13.72 5.27
N MET A 36 9.05 14.50 5.67
CA MET A 36 8.98 15.39 6.83
C MET A 36 7.99 16.54 6.62
N ILE A 37 7.92 17.10 5.41
CA ILE A 37 6.91 18.12 5.06
C ILE A 37 5.51 17.56 5.31
N ARG A 38 5.24 16.36 4.80
CA ARG A 38 3.95 15.69 5.01
C ARG A 38 3.76 15.31 6.48
N PHE A 39 4.75 14.74 7.16
CA PHE A 39 4.68 14.45 8.60
C PHE A 39 4.26 15.67 9.43
N LEU A 40 4.81 16.86 9.15
CA LEU A 40 4.46 18.11 9.81
C LEU A 40 3.01 18.54 9.52
N LEU A 41 2.52 18.35 8.28
CA LEU A 41 1.11 18.56 7.93
C LEU A 41 0.16 17.58 8.63
N TYR A 42 0.64 16.42 9.06
CA TYR A 42 -0.13 15.42 9.81
C TYR A 42 0.13 15.43 11.32
N ALA A 43 0.93 16.38 11.82
CA ALA A 43 1.35 16.42 13.23
C ALA A 43 0.20 16.58 14.23
N SER A 44 -1.02 16.93 13.78
CA SER A 44 -2.22 16.93 14.62
C SER A 44 -2.76 15.53 14.94
N GLU A 45 -2.39 14.51 14.17
CA GLU A 45 -2.90 13.13 14.28
C GLU A 45 -2.16 12.29 15.33
N PHE A 46 -0.97 12.71 15.75
CA PHE A 46 -0.15 12.02 16.74
C PHE A 46 0.47 12.97 17.76
N ASP A 47 0.93 12.41 18.88
CA ASP A 47 1.74 13.14 19.85
C ASP A 47 3.22 13.03 19.42
N VAL A 48 3.76 14.07 18.79
CA VAL A 48 5.19 14.13 18.41
C VAL A 48 6.06 14.23 19.67
N ARG A 49 6.85 13.20 19.92
CA ARG A 49 7.79 13.10 21.05
C ARG A 49 9.25 13.22 20.64
N GLY A 50 9.55 13.14 19.35
CA GLY A 50 10.89 13.34 18.84
C GLY A 50 10.95 13.46 17.32
N ILE A 51 11.80 14.35 16.82
CA ILE A 51 12.27 14.39 15.43
C ILE A 51 13.79 14.40 15.50
N VAL A 52 14.42 13.26 15.20
CA VAL A 52 15.82 13.02 15.53
C VAL A 52 16.62 12.75 14.27
N LEU A 53 17.67 13.54 14.01
CA LEU A 53 18.60 13.24 12.92
C LEU A 53 19.41 11.97 13.25
N SER A 54 19.60 11.09 12.28
CA SER A 54 20.28 9.81 12.41
C SER A 54 21.21 9.58 11.21
N SER A 55 21.75 8.37 11.05
CA SER A 55 22.47 7.95 9.84
C SER A 55 21.83 6.70 9.22
N SER A 56 22.25 6.35 8.02
CA SER A 56 21.90 5.12 7.33
C SER A 56 23.04 4.66 6.42
N ARG A 57 22.81 3.63 5.60
CA ARG A 57 23.71 3.22 4.50
C ARG A 57 23.71 4.18 3.31
N TYR A 58 22.78 5.13 3.24
CA TYR A 58 22.67 6.11 2.15
C TYR A 58 23.14 7.51 2.56
N HIS A 59 23.13 7.83 3.86
CA HIS A 59 23.42 9.17 4.34
C HIS A 59 24.08 9.17 5.74
N TRP A 60 25.27 9.79 5.88
CA TRP A 60 25.96 9.98 7.18
C TRP A 60 26.95 11.16 7.15
N LYS A 61 27.15 11.81 8.31
CA LYS A 61 27.97 13.02 8.49
C LYS A 61 29.46 12.79 8.30
N GLY A 62 29.94 11.60 8.63
CA GLY A 62 31.36 11.29 8.70
C GLY A 62 31.98 11.76 10.03
N ASN A 63 33.24 11.39 10.22
CA ASN A 63 34.10 11.83 11.31
C ASN A 63 35.54 12.01 10.81
N ALA A 64 36.51 12.06 11.71
CA ALA A 64 37.91 12.28 11.34
C ALA A 64 38.49 11.14 10.45
N GLN A 65 37.92 9.93 10.50
CA GLN A 65 38.40 8.76 9.77
C GLN A 65 37.50 8.40 8.58
N VAL A 66 36.20 8.73 8.65
CA VAL A 66 35.20 8.38 7.64
C VAL A 66 34.66 9.65 7.00
N LYS A 67 34.78 9.77 5.68
CA LYS A 67 34.23 10.94 4.96
C LYS A 67 32.69 10.95 5.03
N PRO A 68 32.06 12.14 4.98
CA PRO A 68 30.62 12.24 4.81
C PRO A 68 30.16 11.50 3.55
N HIS A 69 28.97 10.90 3.61
CA HIS A 69 28.30 10.32 2.44
C HIS A 69 26.94 10.98 2.28
N ARG A 70 26.79 11.72 1.17
CA ARG A 70 25.57 12.47 0.80
C ARG A 70 25.01 13.42 1.86
N TRP A 71 25.76 13.73 2.92
CA TRP A 71 25.30 14.52 4.07
C TRP A 71 24.88 15.96 3.71
N GLU A 72 23.61 16.28 3.95
CA GLU A 72 22.99 17.58 3.64
C GLU A 72 23.09 18.62 4.78
N GLY A 73 23.80 18.28 5.85
CA GLY A 73 23.89 19.12 7.04
C GLY A 73 22.70 18.97 7.99
N GLU A 74 22.75 19.68 9.10
CA GLU A 74 21.74 19.61 10.18
C GLU A 74 20.66 20.70 10.02
N GLU A 75 20.90 21.68 9.15
CA GLU A 75 20.10 22.90 8.99
C GLU A 75 18.77 22.68 8.26
N TRP A 76 18.63 21.62 7.46
CA TRP A 76 17.44 21.41 6.64
C TRP A 76 16.16 21.28 7.47
N LEU A 77 16.26 20.61 8.63
CA LEU A 77 15.12 20.41 9.52
C LEU A 77 14.69 21.74 10.15
N GLY A 78 15.65 22.59 10.52
CA GLY A 78 15.40 23.95 10.99
C GLY A 78 14.60 24.76 9.96
N ARG A 79 15.00 24.73 8.69
CA ARG A 79 14.28 25.42 7.59
C ARG A 79 12.83 24.95 7.45
N GLN A 80 12.58 23.64 7.56
CA GLN A 80 11.21 23.12 7.50
C GLN A 80 10.39 23.47 8.75
N LEU A 81 10.99 23.49 9.94
CA LEU A 81 10.32 23.92 11.17
C LEU A 81 10.01 25.43 11.18
N ASP A 82 10.84 26.25 10.55
CA ASP A 82 10.56 27.67 10.33
C ASP A 82 9.40 27.86 9.34
N ALA A 83 9.39 27.09 8.25
CA ALA A 83 8.29 27.08 7.29
C ALA A 83 6.97 26.59 7.92
N TYR A 84 7.02 25.55 8.77
CA TYR A 84 5.89 25.11 9.59
C TYR A 84 5.40 26.22 10.53
N ALA A 85 6.31 26.94 11.19
CA ALA A 85 5.94 28.04 12.07
C ALA A 85 5.16 29.14 11.34
N ALA A 86 5.51 29.41 10.08
CA ALA A 86 4.81 30.39 9.25
C ALA A 86 3.38 29.98 8.88
N VAL A 87 3.11 28.67 8.69
CA VAL A 87 1.76 28.16 8.36
C VAL A 87 0.94 27.74 9.58
N TYR A 88 1.59 27.53 10.73
CA TYR A 88 0.96 27.09 11.98
C TYR A 88 -0.29 27.90 12.40
N PRO A 89 -0.31 29.25 12.31
CA PRO A 89 -1.51 30.02 12.68
C PRO A 89 -2.75 29.66 11.87
N ASN A 90 -2.59 29.22 10.62
CA ASN A 90 -3.70 28.74 9.80
C ASN A 90 -4.02 27.29 10.11
N LEU A 91 -3.03 26.38 10.14
CA LEU A 91 -3.22 24.97 10.47
C LEU A 91 -4.01 24.77 11.77
N LYS A 92 -3.67 25.54 12.82
CA LYS A 92 -4.37 25.48 14.12
C LYS A 92 -5.85 25.86 14.06
N ARG A 93 -6.27 26.66 13.06
CA ARG A 93 -7.69 27.02 12.86
C ARG A 93 -8.49 25.86 12.28
N HIS A 94 -7.85 25.02 11.45
CA HIS A 94 -8.45 23.80 10.91
C HIS A 94 -8.48 22.69 11.96
N ASP A 95 -7.40 22.57 12.75
CA ASP A 95 -7.33 21.59 13.82
C ASP A 95 -6.55 22.14 15.04
N PRO A 96 -7.19 22.40 16.18
CA PRO A 96 -6.50 22.95 17.36
C PRO A 96 -5.44 21.99 17.95
N ARG A 97 -5.41 20.74 17.47
CA ARG A 97 -4.51 19.66 17.89
C ARG A 97 -3.08 19.77 17.33
N TYR A 98 -2.83 20.65 16.36
CA TYR A 98 -1.48 20.86 15.82
C TYR A 98 -0.49 21.30 16.93
N PRO A 99 0.69 20.67 17.04
CA PRO A 99 1.69 21.06 18.03
C PRO A 99 2.25 22.44 17.71
N THR A 100 2.56 23.21 18.75
CA THR A 100 3.21 24.52 18.57
C THR A 100 4.59 24.34 17.93
N PRO A 101 5.07 25.33 17.14
CA PRO A 101 6.42 25.28 16.60
C PRO A 101 7.51 25.18 17.69
N ASP A 102 7.31 25.79 18.85
CA ASP A 102 8.25 25.68 19.99
C ASP A 102 8.32 24.26 20.56
N HIS A 103 7.16 23.60 20.72
CA HIS A 103 7.11 22.18 21.10
C HIS A 103 7.90 21.31 20.12
N LEU A 104 7.69 21.47 18.81
CA LEU A 104 8.41 20.68 17.81
C LEU A 104 9.92 20.88 17.91
N ARG A 105 10.39 22.14 18.01
CA ARG A 105 11.83 22.44 18.22
C ARG A 105 12.37 21.83 19.52
N SER A 106 11.58 21.84 20.60
CA SER A 106 11.98 21.29 21.90
C SER A 106 12.17 19.76 21.89
N VAL A 107 11.55 19.07 20.92
CA VAL A 107 11.70 17.62 20.73
C VAL A 107 12.53 17.28 19.49
N THR A 108 13.26 18.25 18.92
CA THR A 108 14.23 18.00 17.86
C THR A 108 15.61 17.79 18.47
N ALA A 109 16.33 16.77 18.00
CA ALA A 109 17.67 16.47 18.50
C ALA A 109 18.55 15.80 17.43
N ILE A 110 19.86 15.86 17.63
CA ILE A 110 20.83 15.15 16.80
C ILE A 110 21.16 13.81 17.46
N GLY A 111 20.94 12.73 16.72
CA GLY A 111 21.25 11.36 17.11
C GLY A 111 22.65 10.93 16.68
N ASN A 112 22.80 9.63 16.44
CA ASN A 112 24.05 9.01 15.99
C ASN A 112 24.19 9.17 14.47
N VAL A 113 24.82 10.28 14.05
CA VAL A 113 24.91 10.69 12.64
C VAL A 113 26.28 10.43 11.99
N GLU A 114 27.31 10.10 12.78
CA GLU A 114 28.70 10.09 12.29
C GLU A 114 28.94 9.04 11.20
N THR A 115 28.50 7.80 11.41
CA THR A 115 28.75 6.70 10.48
C THR A 115 27.58 5.72 10.49
N MET A 116 27.40 4.98 9.40
CA MET A 116 26.39 3.93 9.29
C MET A 116 26.48 2.96 10.48
N GLY A 117 25.38 2.83 11.23
CA GLY A 117 25.32 1.93 12.37
C GLY A 117 26.05 2.41 13.63
N ASP A 118 26.41 3.70 13.71
CA ASP A 118 27.13 4.25 14.87
C ASP A 118 26.35 4.03 16.19
N MET A 119 27.03 3.36 17.12
CA MET A 119 26.62 3.15 18.51
C MET A 119 27.80 3.38 19.46
N SER A 120 28.69 4.32 19.11
CA SER A 120 29.89 4.66 19.89
C SER A 120 29.56 5.25 21.26
N GLY A 121 28.39 5.86 21.42
CA GLY A 121 27.88 6.32 22.70
C GLY A 121 26.57 7.11 22.62
N PRO A 122 26.01 7.52 23.76
CA PRO A 122 24.77 8.28 23.82
C PRO A 122 24.89 9.69 23.21
N THR A 123 23.86 10.11 22.50
CA THR A 123 23.72 11.41 21.83
C THR A 123 22.51 12.17 22.39
N PRO A 124 22.35 13.48 22.13
CA PRO A 124 21.12 14.20 22.49
C PRO A 124 19.86 13.48 22.00
N GLY A 125 19.88 12.96 20.78
CA GLY A 125 18.80 12.18 20.18
C GLY A 125 18.50 10.87 20.90
N SER A 126 19.53 10.06 21.19
CA SER A 126 19.30 8.81 21.92
C SER A 126 18.84 9.06 23.36
N ARG A 127 19.37 10.09 24.04
CA ARG A 127 18.91 10.50 25.39
C ARG A 127 17.46 10.99 25.40
N LEU A 128 17.02 11.69 24.36
CA LEU A 128 15.61 12.07 24.20
C LEU A 128 14.71 10.83 24.12
N ILE A 129 15.11 9.81 23.35
CA ILE A 129 14.38 8.54 23.25
C ILE A 129 14.34 7.83 24.60
N VAL A 130 15.48 7.74 25.32
CA VAL A 130 15.55 7.17 26.67
C VAL A 130 14.55 7.87 27.61
N ALA A 131 14.59 9.20 27.64
CA ALA A 131 13.72 9.99 28.50
C ALA A 131 12.23 9.75 28.22
N GLU A 132 11.82 9.67 26.94
CA GLU A 132 10.43 9.37 26.58
C GLU A 132 10.03 7.95 26.97
N LEU A 133 10.89 6.95 26.73
CA LEU A 133 10.61 5.55 27.04
C LEU A 133 10.57 5.26 28.53
N LEU A 134 11.19 6.08 29.39
CA LEU A 134 11.15 5.92 30.84
C LEU A 134 9.99 6.66 31.53
N LYS A 135 9.24 7.52 30.81
CA LYS A 135 8.02 8.15 31.33
C LYS A 135 6.97 7.12 31.73
N SER A 136 6.24 7.40 32.81
CA SER A 136 5.17 6.54 33.36
C SER A 136 3.90 6.48 32.51
N ASP A 137 3.80 7.27 31.43
CA ASP A 137 2.69 7.17 30.48
C ASP A 137 2.71 5.77 29.83
N PRO A 138 1.64 4.96 29.99
CA PRO A 138 1.61 3.57 29.53
C PRO A 138 1.29 3.43 28.04
N ARG A 139 0.93 4.53 27.34
CA ARG A 139 0.55 4.46 25.93
C ARG A 139 1.71 3.93 25.08
N PRO A 140 1.44 3.33 23.91
CA PRO A 140 2.49 3.03 22.93
C PRO A 140 3.41 4.21 22.62
N VAL A 141 4.70 3.95 22.43
CA VAL A 141 5.65 4.87 21.76
C VAL A 141 6.16 4.18 20.50
N TRP A 142 5.83 4.75 19.33
CA TRP A 142 6.34 4.27 18.06
C TRP A 142 7.67 4.94 17.74
N LEU A 143 8.70 4.13 17.56
CA LEU A 143 10.05 4.51 17.15
C LEU A 143 10.14 4.21 15.66
N GLN A 144 10.13 5.24 14.82
CA GLN A 144 10.17 5.10 13.37
C GLN A 144 11.61 5.32 12.89
N ALA A 145 12.23 4.31 12.31
CA ALA A 145 13.51 4.42 11.62
C ALA A 145 13.24 4.63 10.13
N TRP A 146 13.31 5.88 9.70
CA TRP A 146 13.25 6.28 8.29
C TRP A 146 14.60 5.93 7.62
N GLY A 147 15.70 6.28 8.30
CA GLY A 147 17.04 5.77 8.00
C GLY A 147 17.42 4.52 8.78
N GLY A 148 18.67 4.46 9.24
CA GLY A 148 19.18 3.39 10.09
C GLY A 148 18.66 3.46 11.55
N PRO A 149 18.39 2.33 12.21
CA PRO A 149 17.91 2.29 13.59
C PRO A 149 19.00 2.56 14.65
N ASN A 150 20.23 2.91 14.29
CA ASN A 150 21.35 3.03 15.22
C ASN A 150 21.09 3.96 16.43
N THR A 151 20.48 5.12 16.22
CA THR A 151 20.14 6.04 17.33
C THR A 151 19.13 5.41 18.30
N ILE A 152 18.16 4.66 17.77
CA ILE A 152 17.20 3.89 18.59
C ILE A 152 17.90 2.75 19.31
N ALA A 153 18.77 2.01 18.62
CA ALA A 153 19.56 0.93 19.19
C ALA A 153 20.43 1.44 20.35
N GLN A 154 21.06 2.61 20.19
CA GLN A 154 21.86 3.26 21.23
C GLN A 154 21.00 3.67 22.43
N ALA A 155 19.78 4.17 22.22
CA ALA A 155 18.86 4.49 23.32
C ALA A 155 18.44 3.23 24.10
N LEU A 156 18.11 2.16 23.39
CA LEU A 156 17.77 0.86 23.99
C LEU A 156 18.97 0.28 24.75
N LYS A 157 20.19 0.41 24.22
CA LYS A 157 21.43 0.04 24.92
C LYS A 157 21.63 0.81 26.21
N THR A 158 21.43 2.12 26.18
CA THR A 158 21.49 2.94 27.40
C THR A 158 20.45 2.51 28.44
N ILE A 159 19.22 2.18 28.05
CA ILE A 159 18.20 1.66 28.99
C ILE A 159 18.63 0.30 29.56
N GLU A 160 19.15 -0.60 28.72
CA GLU A 160 19.63 -1.91 29.18
C GLU A 160 20.76 -1.78 30.21
N GLU A 161 21.70 -0.87 29.99
CA GLU A 161 22.89 -0.68 30.85
C GLU A 161 22.57 0.13 32.12
N GLU A 162 21.76 1.19 32.01
CA GLU A 162 21.52 2.15 33.11
C GLU A 162 20.20 1.90 33.85
N HIS A 163 19.22 1.24 33.22
CA HIS A 163 17.87 0.99 33.76
C HIS A 163 17.37 -0.45 33.49
N PRO A 164 18.17 -1.49 33.81
CA PRO A 164 17.84 -2.88 33.46
C PRO A 164 16.50 -3.36 34.04
N ASP A 165 16.09 -2.84 35.20
CA ASP A 165 14.81 -3.13 35.86
C ASP A 165 13.60 -2.63 35.05
N ARG A 166 13.78 -1.61 34.21
CA ARG A 166 12.74 -1.03 33.36
C ARG A 166 12.62 -1.71 31.99
N LYS A 167 13.54 -2.61 31.63
CA LYS A 167 13.59 -3.29 30.31
C LYS A 167 12.25 -3.93 29.93
N ALA A 168 11.62 -4.68 30.84
CA ALA A 168 10.34 -5.34 30.58
C ALA A 168 9.18 -4.36 30.35
N GLU A 169 9.20 -3.19 31.02
CA GLU A 169 8.21 -2.14 30.78
C GLU A 169 8.41 -1.50 29.41
N VAL A 170 9.66 -1.16 29.07
CA VAL A 170 10.00 -0.56 27.77
C VAL A 170 9.62 -1.50 26.63
N THR A 171 9.89 -2.81 26.74
CA THR A 171 9.50 -3.81 25.73
C THR A 171 7.99 -3.84 25.46
N ARG A 172 7.14 -3.65 26.49
CA ARG A 172 5.67 -3.61 26.30
C ARG A 172 5.19 -2.31 25.65
N LYS A 173 5.95 -1.22 25.81
CA LYS A 173 5.55 0.14 25.46
C LYS A 173 6.10 0.59 24.10
N ALA A 174 7.36 0.30 23.83
CA ALA A 174 8.02 0.65 22.58
C ALA A 174 7.51 -0.24 21.43
N ARG A 175 7.43 0.34 20.23
CA ARG A 175 7.11 -0.34 18.98
C ARG A 175 8.06 0.21 17.93
N LEU A 176 8.79 -0.65 17.23
CA LEU A 176 9.76 -0.25 16.21
C LEU A 176 9.13 -0.39 14.83
N PHE A 177 9.22 0.65 14.00
CA PHE A 177 8.83 0.63 12.60
C PHE A 177 10.05 0.97 11.75
N LEU A 178 10.48 0.02 10.92
CA LEU A 178 11.64 0.13 10.04
C LEU A 178 11.18 0.34 8.59
N ILE A 179 11.70 1.35 7.92
CA ILE A 179 11.61 1.49 6.45
C ILE A 179 12.78 0.72 5.86
N GLU A 180 12.55 -0.58 5.59
CA GLU A 180 13.61 -1.57 5.40
C GLU A 180 14.69 -1.53 6.51
N GLU A 181 15.73 -2.34 6.38
CA GLU A 181 16.89 -2.27 7.26
C GLU A 181 18.04 -1.52 6.57
N GLN A 182 18.29 -0.29 7.02
CA GLN A 182 19.26 0.61 6.40
C GLN A 182 20.60 0.74 7.15
N ASP A 183 20.74 0.07 8.29
CA ASP A 183 22.02 -0.28 8.92
C ASP A 183 21.89 -1.65 9.62
N ASN A 184 22.96 -2.21 10.17
CA ASN A 184 22.90 -3.56 10.75
C ASN A 184 22.52 -3.61 12.24
N THR A 185 22.23 -2.49 12.90
CA THR A 185 22.06 -2.40 14.36
C THR A 185 20.79 -3.08 14.85
N TYR A 186 19.77 -3.22 13.98
CA TYR A 186 18.64 -4.10 14.28
C TYR A 186 19.11 -5.55 14.43
N ARG A 187 19.77 -6.13 13.42
CA ARG A 187 20.26 -7.53 13.45
C ARG A 187 21.34 -7.79 14.50
N THR A 188 22.26 -6.84 14.69
CA THR A 188 23.43 -7.03 15.55
C THR A 188 23.13 -6.74 17.01
N TYR A 189 22.14 -5.89 17.31
CA TYR A 189 21.82 -5.49 18.68
C TYR A 189 20.33 -5.67 19.03
N ILE A 190 19.40 -4.91 18.40
CA ILE A 190 17.99 -4.85 18.85
C ILE A 190 17.34 -6.24 18.85
N ALA A 191 17.45 -6.99 17.76
CA ALA A 191 16.86 -8.32 17.64
C ALA A 191 17.41 -9.33 18.66
N ARG A 192 18.65 -9.11 19.14
CA ARG A 192 19.32 -10.01 20.10
C ARG A 192 18.99 -9.65 21.55
N GLN A 193 19.03 -8.36 21.88
CA GLN A 193 18.84 -7.90 23.27
C GLN A 193 17.39 -7.55 23.61
N TRP A 194 16.56 -7.25 22.60
CA TRP A 194 15.16 -6.86 22.74
C TRP A 194 14.24 -7.75 21.88
N PRO A 195 14.33 -9.09 21.99
CA PRO A 195 13.75 -10.00 21.01
C PRO A 195 12.21 -10.00 21.00
N ASP A 196 11.56 -9.47 22.04
CA ASP A 196 10.10 -9.42 22.16
C ASP A 196 9.53 -8.01 21.88
N LEU A 197 10.39 -7.06 21.48
CA LEU A 197 9.97 -5.74 21.02
C LEU A 197 9.17 -5.89 19.71
N LEU A 198 7.94 -5.38 19.69
CA LEU A 198 7.14 -5.37 18.46
C LEU A 198 7.88 -4.57 17.40
N THR A 199 8.29 -5.25 16.33
CA THR A 199 9.05 -4.66 15.24
C THR A 199 8.35 -4.92 13.91
N ILE A 200 8.08 -3.84 13.17
CA ILE A 200 7.60 -3.83 11.80
C ILE A 200 8.77 -3.51 10.87
N THR A 201 8.87 -4.20 9.74
CA THR A 201 9.69 -3.81 8.60
C THR A 201 8.80 -3.65 7.37
N SER A 202 8.74 -2.41 6.87
CA SER A 202 8.02 -2.07 5.66
C SER A 202 8.90 -2.33 4.45
N ARG A 203 8.56 -3.38 3.71
CA ARG A 203 9.15 -3.73 2.41
C ARG A 203 8.32 -3.20 1.23
N ALA A 204 7.07 -2.81 1.51
CA ALA A 204 6.15 -2.20 0.55
C ALA A 204 6.39 -0.69 0.34
N PHE A 205 7.32 -0.09 1.09
CA PHE A 205 7.64 1.33 0.99
C PHE A 205 7.95 1.85 -0.43
N PRO A 206 8.47 1.05 -1.39
CA PRO A 206 8.67 1.52 -2.77
C PRO A 206 7.39 1.98 -3.46
N ALA A 207 6.21 1.59 -2.94
CA ALA A 207 4.90 2.06 -3.42
C ALA A 207 4.81 3.58 -3.58
N ILE A 208 5.47 4.33 -2.72
CA ILE A 208 5.51 5.80 -2.75
C ILE A 208 6.94 6.36 -2.73
N ALA A 209 7.92 5.59 -3.19
CA ALA A 209 9.33 6.01 -3.24
C ALA A 209 9.78 6.45 -4.66
N TYR A 210 11.09 6.52 -4.89
CA TYR A 210 11.67 6.95 -6.17
C TYR A 210 11.21 6.15 -7.41
N GLY A 211 10.77 4.91 -7.23
CA GLY A 211 10.30 4.02 -8.30
C GLY A 211 8.79 4.07 -8.58
N TRP A 212 8.04 5.00 -7.96
CA TRP A 212 6.57 4.97 -7.95
C TRP A 212 5.93 4.87 -9.35
N ARG A 213 6.52 5.46 -10.40
CA ARG A 213 5.94 5.46 -11.76
C ARG A 213 5.75 4.06 -12.35
N ASP A 214 6.60 3.11 -11.97
CA ASP A 214 6.52 1.72 -12.42
C ASP A 214 5.68 0.85 -11.47
N ILE A 215 5.25 1.38 -10.32
CA ILE A 215 4.56 0.63 -9.26
C ILE A 215 3.09 1.07 -9.10
N VAL A 216 2.82 2.39 -9.10
CA VAL A 216 1.48 2.97 -9.02
C VAL A 216 0.72 2.63 -10.30
N ASP A 217 -0.54 2.24 -10.15
CA ASP A 217 -1.40 1.91 -11.29
C ASP A 217 -1.60 3.14 -12.19
N ALA A 218 -1.62 2.92 -13.51
CA ALA A 218 -1.63 4.02 -14.49
C ALA A 218 -2.83 4.97 -14.34
N GLU A 219 -3.97 4.46 -13.85
CA GLU A 219 -5.16 5.28 -13.57
C GLU A 219 -4.95 6.27 -12.42
N ASP A 220 -3.97 6.02 -11.55
CA ASP A 220 -3.67 6.85 -10.39
C ASP A 220 -2.48 7.78 -10.62
N HIS A 221 -1.77 7.67 -11.75
CA HIS A 221 -0.63 8.54 -12.08
C HIS A 221 -1.00 10.03 -12.06
N ALA A 222 -2.25 10.35 -12.40
CA ALA A 222 -2.77 11.71 -12.37
C ALA A 222 -2.80 12.33 -10.95
N TYR A 223 -2.60 11.56 -9.88
CA TYR A 223 -2.47 12.05 -8.50
C TYR A 223 -1.00 12.26 -8.07
N PHE A 224 -0.04 11.97 -8.95
CA PHE A 224 1.40 12.05 -8.67
C PHE A 224 2.14 12.86 -9.74
N ASP A 225 1.50 13.19 -10.86
CA ASP A 225 2.10 13.94 -11.94
C ASP A 225 2.38 15.41 -11.59
N GLY A 226 3.07 16.10 -12.50
CA GLY A 226 3.46 17.49 -12.28
C GLY A 226 2.29 18.47 -12.29
N ALA A 227 1.19 18.18 -12.98
CA ALA A 227 0.03 19.06 -13.00
C ALA A 227 -0.69 19.01 -11.64
N TRP A 228 -0.91 17.80 -11.12
CA TRP A 228 -1.51 17.59 -9.81
C TRP A 228 -0.63 18.15 -8.69
N MET A 229 0.66 17.80 -8.68
CA MET A 229 1.59 18.28 -7.64
C MET A 229 1.68 19.81 -7.61
N LYS A 230 1.78 20.47 -8.78
CA LYS A 230 1.81 21.94 -8.84
C LYS A 230 0.54 22.55 -8.30
N ARG A 231 -0.63 22.07 -8.76
CA ARG A 231 -1.93 22.60 -8.35
C ARG A 231 -2.18 22.41 -6.85
N ASN A 232 -1.86 21.24 -6.33
CA ASN A 232 -2.35 20.81 -5.02
C ASN A 232 -1.32 20.93 -3.91
N ILE A 233 -0.02 20.96 -4.22
CA ILE A 233 1.05 20.96 -3.21
C ILE A 233 2.03 22.12 -3.42
N LEU A 234 2.65 22.23 -4.60
CA LEU A 234 3.85 23.05 -4.77
C LEU A 234 3.55 24.56 -4.90
N GLN A 235 2.41 24.93 -5.48
CA GLN A 235 2.12 26.33 -5.81
C GLN A 235 0.94 26.87 -5.01
N GLY A 236 1.17 27.95 -4.27
CA GLY A 236 0.10 28.66 -3.55
C GLY A 236 -0.25 28.08 -2.16
N HIS A 237 0.42 27.02 -1.70
CA HIS A 237 0.11 26.33 -0.43
C HIS A 237 1.07 26.65 0.73
N GLY A 238 1.69 27.83 0.67
CA GLY A 238 2.54 28.34 1.74
C GLY A 238 3.97 27.80 1.73
N PRO A 239 4.84 28.35 2.62
CA PRO A 239 6.27 28.09 2.59
C PRO A 239 6.64 26.65 2.93
N LEU A 240 5.85 25.93 3.73
CA LEU A 240 6.14 24.54 4.08
C LEU A 240 6.01 23.62 2.85
N CYS A 241 4.90 23.71 2.12
CA CYS A 241 4.68 22.91 0.91
C CYS A 241 5.64 23.28 -0.23
N ALA A 242 6.02 24.56 -0.33
CA ALA A 242 6.99 25.04 -1.31
C ALA A 242 8.40 24.46 -1.15
N LEU A 243 8.73 23.90 0.02
CA LEU A 243 10.01 23.22 0.26
C LEU A 243 10.04 21.78 -0.27
N TYR A 244 8.94 21.26 -0.82
CA TYR A 244 8.91 19.90 -1.34
C TYR A 244 9.80 19.76 -2.58
N GLU A 245 10.73 18.81 -2.53
CA GLU A 245 11.72 18.58 -3.59
C GLU A 245 11.13 17.67 -4.68
N ALA A 246 10.32 18.26 -5.55
CA ALA A 246 9.72 17.56 -6.69
C ALA A 246 10.76 17.22 -7.78
N ARG A 247 10.38 16.33 -8.71
CA ARG A 247 11.18 16.07 -9.93
C ARG A 247 11.29 17.31 -10.80
N GLY A 248 12.21 17.31 -11.76
CA GLY A 248 12.40 18.43 -12.69
C GLY A 248 11.17 18.84 -13.51
N ASP A 249 10.23 17.92 -13.75
CA ASP A 249 8.92 18.20 -14.39
C ASP A 249 7.85 18.72 -13.40
N GLY A 250 8.18 18.75 -12.11
CA GLY A 250 7.31 19.11 -10.97
C GLY A 250 6.46 17.97 -10.44
N SER A 251 6.62 16.74 -10.95
CA SER A 251 5.90 15.57 -10.42
C SER A 251 6.50 15.06 -9.12
N PHE A 252 5.77 14.17 -8.46
CA PHE A 252 6.16 13.55 -7.21
C PHE A 252 7.52 12.86 -7.34
N LEU A 253 8.43 13.14 -6.40
CA LEU A 253 9.75 12.52 -6.35
C LEU A 253 9.73 11.18 -5.61
N SER A 254 9.59 11.23 -4.29
CA SER A 254 9.66 10.10 -3.36
C SER A 254 9.25 10.56 -1.95
N GLU A 255 8.51 9.72 -1.23
CA GLU A 255 8.23 9.80 0.21
C GLU A 255 8.34 8.39 0.82
N GLY A 256 9.47 7.72 0.59
CA GLY A 256 9.69 6.33 1.00
C GLY A 256 9.40 6.06 2.47
N ASP A 257 9.59 7.07 3.33
CA ASP A 257 9.43 6.93 4.78
C ASP A 257 8.02 7.21 5.30
N SER A 258 7.19 7.88 4.48
CA SER A 258 5.82 8.22 4.86
C SER A 258 4.94 7.05 5.31
N PRO A 259 5.12 5.79 4.84
CA PRO A 259 4.37 4.66 5.37
C PRO A 259 4.52 4.49 6.90
N ALA A 260 5.65 4.89 7.49
CA ALA A 260 5.90 4.75 8.92
C ALA A 260 4.93 5.60 9.76
N PHE A 261 4.76 6.89 9.44
CA PHE A 261 3.79 7.73 10.16
C PHE A 261 2.36 7.53 9.66
N MET A 262 2.17 7.21 8.37
CA MET A 262 0.85 6.87 7.82
C MET A 262 0.24 5.64 8.48
N HIS A 263 1.05 4.71 8.97
CA HIS A 263 0.59 3.58 9.78
C HIS A 263 -0.14 4.02 11.06
N LEU A 264 0.21 5.20 11.59
CA LEU A 264 -0.29 5.73 12.87
C LEU A 264 -1.52 6.62 12.71
N ILE A 265 -1.83 7.09 11.50
CA ILE A 265 -2.97 7.98 11.26
C ILE A 265 -4.26 7.21 11.56
N ASP A 266 -5.00 7.67 12.56
CA ASP A 266 -6.26 7.05 12.94
C ASP A 266 -7.42 7.60 12.10
N LEU A 267 -7.70 6.94 10.99
CA LEU A 267 -8.84 7.20 10.12
C LEU A 267 -10.00 6.22 10.36
N GLY A 268 -9.94 5.43 11.44
CA GLY A 268 -10.89 4.35 11.72
C GLY A 268 -10.56 3.00 11.05
N LEU A 269 -9.34 2.86 10.53
CA LEU A 269 -8.80 1.61 9.96
C LEU A 269 -8.06 0.73 10.98
N ALA A 270 -7.63 1.32 12.10
CA ALA A 270 -6.99 0.64 13.23
C ALA A 270 -5.68 -0.12 12.94
N SER A 271 -4.93 0.28 11.91
CA SER A 271 -3.59 -0.25 11.61
C SER A 271 -2.62 -0.12 12.80
N HIS A 272 -2.66 1.03 13.49
CA HIS A 272 -1.83 1.33 14.65
C HIS A 272 -2.13 0.45 15.89
N LEU A 273 -3.29 -0.22 15.93
CA LEU A 273 -3.67 -1.15 16.99
C LEU A 273 -3.21 -2.57 16.71
N ASN A 274 -3.19 -2.97 15.44
CA ASN A 274 -2.75 -4.30 15.00
C ASN A 274 -2.15 -4.24 13.59
N PRO A 275 -0.86 -4.61 13.41
CA PRO A 275 -0.20 -4.57 12.10
C PRO A 275 -0.91 -5.40 11.01
N ALA A 276 -1.65 -6.45 11.39
CA ALA A 276 -2.40 -7.30 10.47
C ALA A 276 -3.66 -6.63 9.88
N TYR A 277 -4.12 -5.50 10.44
CA TYR A 277 -5.38 -4.90 10.00
C TYR A 277 -5.22 -4.12 8.69
N GLY A 278 -4.06 -3.53 8.45
CA GLY A 278 -3.81 -2.72 7.26
C GLY A 278 -4.38 -1.31 7.38
N GLY A 279 -3.71 -0.35 6.75
CA GLY A 279 -4.09 1.05 6.62
C GLY A 279 -3.17 1.76 5.63
N TRP A 280 -3.11 3.10 5.67
CA TRP A 280 -2.32 3.88 4.70
C TRP A 280 -0.83 3.53 4.72
N GLY A 281 -0.28 3.15 5.87
CA GLY A 281 1.11 2.64 5.99
C GLY A 281 1.31 1.17 5.57
N GLY A 282 0.29 0.51 5.02
CA GLY A 282 0.33 -0.89 4.62
C GLY A 282 -0.24 -1.87 5.66
N ARG A 283 -0.22 -3.16 5.31
CA ARG A 283 -0.61 -4.31 6.14
C ARG A 283 0.59 -5.21 6.34
N PHE A 284 0.66 -5.88 7.49
CA PHE A 284 1.81 -6.70 7.86
C PHE A 284 1.39 -8.09 8.32
N GLN A 285 2.27 -9.06 8.10
CA GLN A 285 2.11 -10.45 8.54
C GLN A 285 3.32 -10.87 9.35
N ARG A 286 3.16 -11.89 10.19
CA ARG A 286 4.28 -12.43 10.97
C ARG A 286 5.27 -13.18 10.07
N ASP A 287 6.55 -12.90 10.28
CA ASP A 287 7.68 -13.68 9.80
C ASP A 287 8.62 -13.91 10.99
N GLY A 288 8.47 -15.07 11.63
CA GLY A 288 9.03 -15.32 12.95
C GLY A 288 8.59 -14.27 13.98
N LYS A 289 9.55 -13.53 14.55
CA LYS A 289 9.27 -12.44 15.51
C LYS A 289 8.97 -11.09 14.86
N LEU A 290 9.28 -10.93 13.57
CA LEU A 290 9.04 -9.70 12.82
C LEU A 290 7.62 -9.63 12.28
N TRP A 291 7.16 -8.40 12.06
CA TRP A 291 6.06 -8.09 11.15
C TRP A 291 6.65 -7.57 9.84
N VAL A 292 6.41 -8.27 8.74
CA VAL A 292 6.87 -7.88 7.40
C VAL A 292 5.67 -7.45 6.55
N SER A 293 5.88 -6.60 5.55
CA SER A 293 4.80 -6.22 4.62
C SER A 293 4.09 -7.46 4.07
N ALA A 294 2.78 -7.49 4.25
CA ALA A 294 1.93 -8.54 3.74
C ALA A 294 1.48 -8.24 2.32
N ARG A 295 1.11 -9.29 1.59
CA ARG A 295 0.58 -9.18 0.23
C ARG A 295 -0.94 -9.15 0.27
N ASP A 296 -1.54 -8.15 -0.34
CA ASP A 296 -2.96 -8.09 -0.58
C ASP A 296 -3.23 -8.49 -2.03
N ASN A 297 -4.10 -9.46 -2.29
CA ASN A 297 -4.27 -10.01 -3.65
C ASN A 297 -2.93 -10.36 -4.31
N ARG A 298 -2.03 -11.03 -3.56
CA ARG A 298 -0.64 -11.39 -3.93
C ARG A 298 0.31 -10.23 -4.19
N ASP A 299 -0.15 -9.02 -3.98
CA ASP A 299 0.61 -7.82 -4.26
C ASP A 299 1.09 -7.15 -2.98
N ILE A 300 2.40 -6.96 -2.86
CA ILE A 300 3.01 -6.30 -1.71
C ILE A 300 2.68 -4.81 -1.65
N TYR A 301 2.47 -4.14 -2.79
CA TYR A 301 2.17 -2.70 -2.82
C TYR A 301 0.67 -2.39 -2.68
N ALA A 302 -0.23 -3.34 -2.99
CA ALA A 302 -1.68 -3.15 -2.89
C ALA A 302 -2.14 -2.81 -1.48
N ALA A 303 -1.38 -3.18 -0.44
CA ALA A 303 -1.73 -2.85 0.93
C ALA A 303 -1.59 -1.34 1.24
N ILE A 304 -0.78 -0.61 0.45
CA ILE A 304 -0.62 0.84 0.51
C ILE A 304 -1.44 1.51 -0.61
N LEU A 305 -1.25 1.08 -1.86
CA LEU A 305 -1.78 1.77 -3.04
C LEU A 305 -3.29 1.77 -3.16
N ARG A 306 -4.00 0.82 -2.54
CA ARG A 306 -5.47 0.85 -2.47
C ARG A 306 -6.02 2.14 -1.81
N TRP A 307 -5.17 2.85 -1.07
CA TRP A 307 -5.51 4.09 -0.38
C TRP A 307 -4.96 5.33 -1.08
N ALA A 308 -4.33 5.19 -2.25
CA ALA A 308 -3.55 6.27 -2.87
C ALA A 308 -4.34 7.53 -3.13
N ARG A 309 -5.52 7.41 -3.75
CA ARG A 309 -6.39 8.57 -4.00
C ARG A 309 -6.76 9.28 -2.69
N ASP A 310 -7.08 8.52 -1.64
CA ASP A 310 -7.54 9.07 -0.37
C ASP A 310 -6.42 9.81 0.35
N PHE A 311 -5.22 9.23 0.42
CA PHE A 311 -4.10 9.93 1.06
C PHE A 311 -3.59 11.11 0.23
N GLN A 312 -3.65 11.07 -1.10
CA GLN A 312 -3.26 12.20 -1.95
C GLN A 312 -4.24 13.36 -1.81
N ASN A 313 -5.54 13.10 -1.78
CA ASN A 313 -6.55 14.12 -1.53
C ASN A 313 -6.43 14.73 -0.13
N ASP A 314 -6.19 13.91 0.90
CA ASP A 314 -6.00 14.41 2.26
C ASP A 314 -4.74 15.28 2.37
N TRP A 315 -3.67 14.94 1.64
CA TRP A 315 -2.48 15.79 1.56
C TRP A 315 -2.77 17.13 0.89
N ALA A 316 -3.50 17.12 -0.22
CA ALA A 316 -3.92 18.33 -0.92
C ALA A 316 -4.82 19.23 -0.05
N ALA A 317 -5.77 18.66 0.70
CA ALA A 317 -6.59 19.44 1.63
C ALA A 317 -5.75 20.05 2.77
N ARG A 318 -4.78 19.30 3.32
CA ARG A 318 -3.87 19.83 4.35
C ARG A 318 -2.91 20.89 3.80
N ALA A 319 -2.57 20.84 2.52
CA ALA A 319 -1.84 21.91 1.84
C ALA A 319 -2.71 23.18 1.75
N ASP A 320 -4.00 23.05 1.45
CA ASP A 320 -4.94 24.17 1.50
C ASP A 320 -5.05 24.77 2.92
N TRP A 321 -5.02 23.94 3.97
CA TRP A 321 -5.06 24.41 5.38
C TRP A 321 -3.87 25.30 5.76
N CYS A 322 -2.76 25.27 5.02
CA CYS A 322 -1.62 26.15 5.25
C CYS A 322 -1.95 27.63 4.98
N VAL A 323 -2.90 27.90 4.08
CA VAL A 323 -3.11 29.24 3.51
C VAL A 323 -4.56 29.70 3.55
N ARG A 324 -5.53 28.78 3.50
CA ARG A 324 -6.95 29.10 3.46
C ARG A 324 -7.53 29.24 4.88
N PRO A 325 -8.61 30.02 5.06
CA PRO A 325 -9.42 29.94 6.26
C PRO A 325 -10.26 28.65 6.27
N TYR A 326 -10.72 28.21 7.46
CA TYR A 326 -11.56 27.01 7.66
C TYR A 326 -12.67 26.88 6.61
N ALA A 327 -13.48 27.91 6.42
CA ALA A 327 -14.63 27.86 5.52
C ALA A 327 -14.30 27.77 4.01
N GLN A 328 -13.02 27.76 3.62
CA GLN A 328 -12.57 27.68 2.23
C GLN A 328 -11.68 26.45 1.95
N ALA A 329 -11.56 25.53 2.92
CA ALA A 329 -10.88 24.27 2.74
C ALA A 329 -11.76 23.12 3.24
N ASN A 330 -11.62 21.96 2.62
CA ASN A 330 -12.37 20.77 3.00
C ASN A 330 -11.79 20.09 4.25
N HIS A 331 -12.62 19.39 5.02
CA HIS A 331 -12.25 18.58 6.17
C HIS A 331 -12.96 17.21 6.15
N ALA A 332 -12.21 16.17 6.47
CA ALA A 332 -12.70 14.80 6.33
C ALA A 332 -14.02 14.54 7.08
N PRO A 333 -14.89 13.69 6.50
CA PRO A 333 -16.17 13.36 7.10
C PRO A 333 -15.97 12.62 8.43
N ARG A 334 -17.05 12.49 9.19
CA ARG A 334 -17.10 11.82 10.49
C ARG A 334 -18.01 10.58 10.39
N PRO A 335 -17.45 9.41 10.04
CA PRO A 335 -18.20 8.18 9.93
C PRO A 335 -18.78 7.72 11.27
N VAL A 336 -19.98 7.16 11.23
CA VAL A 336 -20.61 6.42 12.33
C VAL A 336 -20.88 5.00 11.84
N CYS A 337 -20.71 4.00 12.69
CA CYS A 337 -21.08 2.62 12.34
C CYS A 337 -21.94 2.00 13.43
N ASN A 338 -23.18 1.62 13.11
CA ASN A 338 -24.15 1.04 14.04
C ASN A 338 -24.33 1.87 15.33
N GLY A 339 -24.32 3.20 15.20
CA GLY A 339 -24.42 4.15 16.32
C GLY A 339 -23.09 4.44 17.03
N ASP A 340 -22.03 3.67 16.76
CA ASP A 340 -20.70 3.91 17.30
C ASP A 340 -19.99 5.06 16.55
N ARG A 341 -19.68 6.12 17.30
CA ARG A 341 -19.02 7.35 16.83
C ARG A 341 -17.53 7.42 17.14
N THR A 342 -16.96 6.38 17.74
CA THR A 342 -15.52 6.29 18.00
C THR A 342 -14.78 6.00 16.70
N LYS A 343 -13.44 5.97 16.74
CA LYS A 343 -12.61 5.47 15.63
C LYS A 343 -12.18 4.00 15.83
N ASP A 344 -12.49 3.41 16.98
CA ASP A 344 -12.15 2.02 17.28
C ASP A 344 -12.94 1.03 16.41
N PRO A 345 -12.39 -0.14 16.06
CA PRO A 345 -13.14 -1.14 15.30
C PRO A 345 -14.42 -1.58 16.03
N VAL A 346 -15.55 -1.57 15.32
CA VAL A 346 -16.80 -2.15 15.84
C VAL A 346 -16.65 -3.67 15.83
N ARG A 347 -16.70 -4.28 17.02
CA ARG A 347 -16.61 -5.74 17.16
C ARG A 347 -17.98 -6.36 17.35
N MET A 348 -18.23 -7.45 16.63
CA MET A 348 -19.49 -8.19 16.70
C MET A 348 -19.20 -9.68 16.79
N ARG A 349 -19.94 -10.42 17.61
CA ARG A 349 -19.89 -11.88 17.64
C ARG A 349 -21.17 -12.44 17.02
N VAL A 350 -21.03 -13.24 15.96
CA VAL A 350 -22.17 -13.61 15.09
C VAL A 350 -22.11 -15.10 14.74
N ARG A 351 -23.28 -15.76 14.64
CA ARG A 351 -23.36 -17.17 14.22
C ARG A 351 -23.19 -17.32 12.70
N PRO A 352 -22.59 -18.42 12.21
CA PRO A 352 -22.59 -18.74 10.79
C PRO A 352 -24.01 -18.76 10.20
N GLY A 353 -24.16 -18.25 8.97
CA GLY A 353 -25.45 -18.13 8.26
C GLY A 353 -26.32 -16.93 8.68
N ALA A 354 -25.97 -16.21 9.74
CA ALA A 354 -26.73 -15.04 10.17
C ALA A 354 -26.57 -13.86 9.21
N THR A 355 -27.59 -13.01 9.11
CA THR A 355 -27.52 -11.73 8.41
C THR A 355 -27.20 -10.61 9.39
N VAL A 356 -26.12 -9.88 9.13
CA VAL A 356 -25.68 -8.72 9.90
C VAL A 356 -26.14 -7.44 9.19
N LYS A 357 -26.83 -6.56 9.92
CA LYS A 357 -27.15 -5.21 9.44
C LYS A 357 -26.00 -4.26 9.79
N LEU A 358 -25.58 -3.49 8.80
CA LEU A 358 -24.53 -2.48 8.92
C LEU A 358 -25.14 -1.12 8.55
N SER A 359 -24.96 -0.12 9.38
CA SER A 359 -25.52 1.21 9.17
C SER A 359 -24.48 2.29 9.41
N ALA A 360 -24.40 3.21 8.45
CA ALA A 360 -23.63 4.45 8.52
C ALA A 360 -24.48 5.62 9.03
N ALA A 361 -25.71 5.36 9.50
CA ALA A 361 -26.62 6.40 9.96
C ALA A 361 -25.99 7.23 11.10
N GLY A 362 -26.09 8.55 10.96
CA GLY A 362 -25.44 9.50 11.87
C GLY A 362 -24.04 9.92 11.45
N SER A 363 -23.48 9.37 10.36
CA SER A 363 -22.30 9.95 9.70
C SER A 363 -22.60 11.39 9.27
N SER A 364 -21.61 12.25 9.38
CA SER A 364 -21.78 13.69 9.13
C SER A 364 -20.53 14.28 8.51
N ASP A 365 -20.71 15.34 7.74
CA ASP A 365 -19.62 16.15 7.23
C ASP A 365 -19.52 17.47 8.01
N PRO A 366 -18.32 17.90 8.47
CA PRO A 366 -18.16 19.17 9.19
C PRO A 366 -18.41 20.40 8.31
N ASP A 367 -18.18 20.31 7.00
CA ASP A 367 -18.35 21.38 6.02
C ASP A 367 -19.75 21.34 5.35
N ARG A 368 -20.53 20.28 5.67
CA ARG A 368 -21.89 19.99 5.20
C ARG A 368 -21.94 19.53 3.75
N ASP A 369 -20.84 18.95 3.29
CA ASP A 369 -20.76 18.28 2.00
C ASP A 369 -21.61 17.00 1.98
N ARG A 370 -21.95 16.54 0.77
CA ARG A 370 -22.75 15.34 0.59
C ARG A 370 -21.87 14.12 0.76
N LEU A 371 -22.42 13.12 1.45
CA LEU A 371 -21.70 11.89 1.75
C LEU A 371 -22.06 10.77 0.78
N SER A 372 -21.04 10.05 0.34
CA SER A 372 -21.12 8.77 -0.34
C SER A 372 -20.59 7.65 0.56
N PHE A 373 -21.13 6.44 0.39
CA PHE A 373 -20.85 5.30 1.26
C PHE A 373 -20.38 4.10 0.43
N GLN A 374 -19.40 3.36 0.95
CA GLN A 374 -18.97 2.11 0.38
C GLN A 374 -18.66 1.09 1.49
N TRP A 375 -19.25 -0.10 1.38
CA TRP A 375 -19.00 -1.24 2.25
C TRP A 375 -18.30 -2.34 1.46
N TRP A 376 -17.20 -2.87 1.98
CA TRP A 376 -16.47 -3.94 1.29
C TRP A 376 -15.71 -4.84 2.26
N ASN A 377 -15.44 -6.08 1.82
CA ASN A 377 -14.68 -7.06 2.58
C ASN A 377 -13.19 -6.76 2.45
N TYR A 378 -12.51 -6.49 3.57
CA TYR A 378 -11.05 -6.50 3.60
C TYR A 378 -10.55 -7.92 3.91
N LYS A 379 -10.73 -8.82 2.95
CA LYS A 379 -10.46 -10.26 3.10
C LYS A 379 -9.05 -10.55 3.62
N ASP A 380 -8.04 -9.85 3.12
CA ASP A 380 -6.63 -10.09 3.47
C ASP A 380 -6.29 -9.72 4.93
N ALA A 381 -7.15 -8.92 5.58
CA ALA A 381 -7.04 -8.58 7.00
C ALA A 381 -7.83 -9.54 7.91
N GLY A 382 -8.80 -10.26 7.36
CA GLY A 382 -9.57 -11.29 8.05
C GLY A 382 -8.88 -12.65 8.01
N THR A 383 -9.42 -13.62 8.77
CA THR A 383 -8.95 -15.02 8.73
C THR A 383 -9.84 -15.93 7.91
N PHE A 384 -10.97 -15.42 7.42
CA PHE A 384 -11.78 -16.08 6.42
C PHE A 384 -11.21 -15.78 5.02
N TRP A 385 -11.07 -16.83 4.21
CA TRP A 385 -10.31 -16.84 2.96
C TRP A 385 -11.13 -16.44 1.72
N LEU A 386 -12.44 -16.19 1.88
CA LEU A 386 -13.34 -15.66 0.85
C LEU A 386 -13.96 -14.34 1.31
N GLU A 387 -14.74 -13.74 0.43
CA GLU A 387 -15.56 -12.58 0.77
C GLU A 387 -16.97 -12.99 1.21
N ALA A 388 -17.49 -12.32 2.24
CA ALA A 388 -18.88 -12.47 2.61
C ALA A 388 -19.76 -11.61 1.69
N PRO A 389 -20.88 -12.11 1.15
CA PRO A 389 -21.76 -11.31 0.29
C PRO A 389 -22.33 -10.10 1.05
N ILE A 390 -22.16 -8.91 0.47
CA ILE A 390 -22.71 -7.64 0.99
C ILE A 390 -23.75 -7.11 0.00
N ARG A 391 -24.98 -6.88 0.48
CA ARG A 391 -26.04 -6.20 -0.28
C ARG A 391 -26.10 -4.73 0.08
N ASN A 392 -26.52 -3.89 -0.88
CA ASN A 392 -26.63 -2.43 -0.74
C ASN A 392 -25.31 -1.76 -0.30
N ASN A 393 -24.20 -2.28 -0.81
CA ASN A 393 -22.85 -1.90 -0.40
C ASN A 393 -22.43 -0.48 -0.81
N ARG A 394 -23.30 0.29 -1.48
CA ARG A 394 -23.08 1.70 -1.87
C ARG A 394 -24.09 2.66 -1.22
N THR A 395 -24.71 2.25 -0.13
CA THR A 395 -25.71 3.04 0.59
C THR A 395 -25.31 3.18 2.06
N ASP A 396 -26.01 4.04 2.79
CA ASP A 396 -25.82 4.20 4.23
C ASP A 396 -26.24 2.96 5.04
N THR A 397 -26.92 1.99 4.43
CA THR A 397 -27.38 0.76 5.08
C THR A 397 -27.08 -0.47 4.23
N ALA A 398 -26.19 -1.33 4.72
CA ALA A 398 -25.81 -2.57 4.07
C ALA A 398 -26.23 -3.79 4.89
N SER A 399 -26.31 -4.95 4.24
CA SER A 399 -26.49 -6.23 4.93
C SER A 399 -25.46 -7.24 4.46
N LEU A 400 -24.77 -7.86 5.40
CA LEU A 400 -23.80 -8.93 5.15
C LEU A 400 -24.39 -10.27 5.58
N VAL A 401 -24.28 -11.30 4.74
CA VAL A 401 -24.62 -12.67 5.12
C VAL A 401 -23.33 -13.38 5.54
N VAL A 402 -23.25 -13.81 6.79
CA VAL A 402 -22.06 -14.52 7.31
C VAL A 402 -22.03 -15.92 6.70
N PRO A 403 -21.00 -16.29 5.93
CA PRO A 403 -20.92 -17.60 5.32
C PRO A 403 -20.88 -18.72 6.37
N GLN A 404 -21.42 -19.89 6.04
CA GLN A 404 -21.37 -21.05 6.94
C GLN A 404 -19.93 -21.51 7.19
N GLU A 405 -19.09 -21.35 6.17
CA GLU A 405 -17.68 -21.71 6.10
C GLU A 405 -16.81 -20.82 7.00
N ALA A 406 -17.31 -19.64 7.38
CA ALA A 406 -16.58 -18.69 8.22
C ALA A 406 -16.57 -19.08 9.71
N SER A 407 -17.20 -20.18 10.12
CA SER A 407 -17.18 -20.69 11.51
C SER A 407 -15.76 -20.70 12.08
N GLY A 408 -15.58 -20.09 13.26
CA GLY A 408 -14.30 -19.95 13.96
C GLY A 408 -13.29 -19.00 13.30
N ARG A 409 -13.75 -18.14 12.38
CA ARG A 409 -12.92 -17.16 11.65
C ARG A 409 -13.39 -15.73 11.92
N THR A 410 -12.63 -14.78 11.38
CA THR A 410 -12.90 -13.34 11.43
C THR A 410 -13.17 -12.81 10.03
N LEU A 411 -14.23 -12.00 9.91
CA LEU A 411 -14.52 -11.19 8.73
C LEU A 411 -14.22 -9.73 9.04
N HIS A 412 -13.49 -9.05 8.16
CA HIS A 412 -13.21 -7.62 8.28
C HIS A 412 -13.97 -6.88 7.19
N VAL A 413 -14.85 -5.97 7.59
CA VAL A 413 -15.62 -5.12 6.68
C VAL A 413 -15.20 -3.67 6.88
N ILE A 414 -15.00 -2.94 5.80
CA ILE A 414 -14.67 -1.52 5.83
C ILE A 414 -15.87 -0.73 5.33
N LEU A 415 -16.31 0.23 6.13
CA LEU A 415 -17.07 1.38 5.69
C LEU A 415 -16.08 2.46 5.27
N ARG A 416 -16.17 2.91 4.03
CA ARG A 416 -15.57 4.17 3.56
C ARG A 416 -16.70 5.18 3.40
N VAL A 417 -16.57 6.33 4.06
CA VAL A 417 -17.44 7.49 3.88
C VAL A 417 -16.60 8.56 3.22
N GLN A 418 -17.07 9.10 2.10
CA GLN A 418 -16.37 10.16 1.38
C GLN A 418 -17.32 11.32 1.12
N ASP A 419 -16.84 12.53 1.34
CA ASP A 419 -17.54 13.75 0.96
C ASP A 419 -17.42 14.05 -0.56
N ASP A 420 -18.08 15.12 -0.99
CA ASP A 420 -17.98 15.70 -2.33
C ASP A 420 -17.32 17.09 -2.35
N GLY A 421 -16.47 17.39 -1.35
CA GLY A 421 -15.66 18.61 -1.32
C GLY A 421 -14.51 18.59 -2.33
N ASP A 422 -13.75 19.69 -2.43
CA ASP A 422 -12.57 19.80 -3.32
C ASP A 422 -11.28 20.04 -2.50
N PRO A 423 -10.34 19.07 -2.46
CA PRO A 423 -10.47 17.71 -2.99
C PRO A 423 -11.41 16.84 -2.13
N PRO A 424 -11.98 15.74 -2.65
CA PRO A 424 -12.87 14.90 -1.87
C PRO A 424 -12.11 14.09 -0.83
N LEU A 425 -12.56 14.12 0.43
CA LEU A 425 -11.90 13.44 1.54
C LEU A 425 -12.67 12.23 2.02
N ALA A 426 -11.93 11.25 2.56
CA ALA A 426 -12.48 9.99 3.03
C ALA A 426 -12.06 9.66 4.45
N ALA A 427 -12.97 9.08 5.21
CA ALA A 427 -12.72 8.48 6.51
C ALA A 427 -13.44 7.13 6.60
N TYR A 428 -13.03 6.29 7.57
CA TYR A 428 -13.43 4.89 7.60
C TYR A 428 -14.01 4.45 8.94
N ARG A 429 -14.72 3.31 8.91
CA ARG A 429 -14.96 2.47 10.10
C ARG A 429 -14.64 1.04 9.72
N ARG A 430 -13.91 0.33 10.60
CA ARG A 430 -13.73 -1.12 10.51
C ARG A 430 -14.76 -1.83 11.36
N VAL A 431 -15.38 -2.85 10.79
CA VAL A 431 -16.20 -3.83 11.52
C VAL A 431 -15.45 -5.16 11.52
N ILE A 432 -15.25 -5.75 12.71
CA ILE A 432 -14.65 -7.07 12.90
C ILE A 432 -15.75 -8.00 13.39
N ILE A 433 -16.09 -9.00 12.58
CA ILE A 433 -17.10 -10.01 12.92
C ILE A 433 -16.36 -11.28 13.33
N ASP A 434 -16.41 -11.60 14.62
CA ASP A 434 -15.95 -12.86 15.19
C ASP A 434 -17.06 -13.90 14.99
N VAL A 435 -16.84 -14.83 14.05
CA VAL A 435 -17.83 -15.83 13.69
C VAL A 435 -17.75 -17.00 14.67
N MET A 436 -18.84 -17.24 15.38
CA MET A 436 -18.95 -18.30 16.40
C MET A 436 -18.77 -19.70 15.79
N GLY A 437 -18.38 -20.65 16.64
CA GLY A 437 -18.24 -22.06 16.30
C GLY A 437 -16.79 -22.49 16.10
N GLU A 438 -16.60 -23.79 15.90
CA GLU A 438 -15.27 -24.35 15.69
C GLU A 438 -14.71 -23.95 14.31
N PRO A 439 -13.40 -23.68 14.19
CA PRO A 439 -12.76 -23.39 12.92
C PRO A 439 -12.99 -24.49 11.90
N LYS A 440 -13.64 -24.16 10.78
CA LYS A 440 -13.71 -25.09 9.64
C LYS A 440 -12.34 -25.18 8.95
N PRO A 441 -11.93 -26.37 8.48
CA PRO A 441 -10.75 -26.51 7.64
C PRO A 441 -10.88 -25.59 6.43
N VAL A 442 -9.80 -24.89 6.08
CA VAL A 442 -9.73 -24.17 4.81
C VAL A 442 -9.72 -25.24 3.72
N PRO A 443 -10.70 -25.28 2.79
CA PRO A 443 -10.66 -26.24 1.70
C PRO A 443 -9.34 -26.10 0.94
N GLN A 444 -8.79 -27.22 0.49
CA GLN A 444 -7.63 -27.18 -0.41
C GLN A 444 -8.07 -26.43 -1.67
N GLY A 445 -7.49 -25.25 -1.90
CA GLY A 445 -7.95 -24.39 -2.99
C GLY A 445 -8.94 -23.30 -2.61
N ALA A 446 -9.08 -22.88 -1.36
CA ALA A 446 -10.14 -21.94 -1.01
C ALA A 446 -9.76 -20.45 -1.04
N ASP A 447 -8.49 -20.10 -0.97
CA ASP A 447 -8.05 -18.78 -1.44
C ASP A 447 -8.49 -18.63 -2.91
N SER A 448 -8.98 -17.48 -3.38
CA SER A 448 -9.42 -17.30 -4.78
C SER A 448 -8.35 -17.75 -5.76
N ASP A 449 -7.12 -17.56 -5.33
CA ASP A 449 -5.90 -18.00 -5.98
C ASP A 449 -5.73 -19.50 -5.91
N ALA A 450 -5.92 -20.10 -4.75
CA ALA A 450 -5.88 -21.53 -4.58
C ALA A 450 -7.02 -22.24 -5.35
N ALA A 451 -8.21 -21.64 -5.52
CA ALA A 451 -9.33 -22.24 -6.25
C ALA A 451 -8.97 -22.36 -7.72
N TYR A 452 -8.47 -21.26 -8.27
CA TYR A 452 -7.90 -21.22 -9.61
C TYR A 452 -6.74 -22.22 -9.75
N LEU A 453 -5.78 -22.24 -8.83
CA LEU A 453 -4.60 -23.11 -8.87
C LEU A 453 -4.91 -24.61 -8.79
N ASN A 454 -6.07 -25.00 -8.27
CA ASN A 454 -6.44 -26.40 -8.06
C ASN A 454 -7.58 -26.89 -8.97
N THR A 455 -8.23 -26.03 -9.75
CA THR A 455 -9.34 -26.42 -10.63
C THR A 455 -8.83 -26.71 -12.05
N PRO A 456 -8.84 -27.97 -12.53
CA PRO A 456 -8.30 -28.29 -13.85
C PRO A 456 -8.96 -27.48 -14.98
N ILE A 457 -8.14 -26.89 -15.85
CA ILE A 457 -8.62 -26.20 -17.04
C ILE A 457 -8.41 -27.10 -18.24
N MET A 458 -9.47 -27.72 -18.74
CA MET A 458 -9.42 -28.58 -19.92
C MET A 458 -9.84 -27.86 -21.21
N LYS A 459 -10.55 -26.74 -21.08
CA LYS A 459 -11.02 -25.96 -22.22
C LYS A 459 -11.13 -24.49 -21.88
N LEU A 460 -10.70 -23.63 -22.79
CA LEU A 460 -10.90 -22.19 -22.70
C LEU A 460 -11.78 -21.70 -23.86
N SER A 461 -12.77 -20.87 -23.56
CA SER A 461 -13.64 -20.26 -24.59
C SER A 461 -12.95 -19.05 -25.23
N GLY A 462 -13.33 -18.68 -26.45
CA GLY A 462 -12.89 -17.42 -27.06
C GLY A 462 -13.44 -16.17 -26.35
N PRO A 463 -13.25 -14.97 -26.91
CA PRO A 463 -13.79 -13.74 -26.36
C PRO A 463 -15.32 -13.79 -26.17
N SER A 464 -15.82 -13.07 -25.18
CA SER A 464 -17.26 -13.02 -24.89
C SER A 464 -18.07 -12.60 -26.12
N PRO A 465 -19.16 -13.30 -26.48
CA PRO A 465 -20.05 -12.87 -27.56
C PRO A 465 -20.65 -11.48 -27.35
N ALA A 466 -20.76 -11.02 -26.10
CA ALA A 466 -21.21 -9.67 -25.78
C ALA A 466 -20.20 -8.58 -26.24
N ALA A 467 -18.92 -8.94 -26.42
CA ALA A 467 -17.88 -8.04 -26.91
C ALA A 467 -17.79 -8.00 -28.45
N GLY A 468 -18.52 -8.86 -29.16
CA GLY A 468 -18.56 -8.93 -30.61
C GLY A 468 -18.67 -10.36 -31.16
N ASP A 469 -18.79 -10.47 -32.48
CA ASP A 469 -18.68 -11.74 -33.19
C ASP A 469 -17.19 -12.00 -33.51
N TRP A 470 -16.62 -13.03 -32.91
CA TRP A 470 -15.18 -13.33 -32.94
C TRP A 470 -14.92 -14.66 -33.62
N ILE A 471 -13.91 -14.68 -34.49
CA ILE A 471 -13.39 -15.92 -35.09
C ILE A 471 -11.94 -16.14 -34.68
N PHE A 472 -11.57 -17.40 -34.46
CA PHE A 472 -10.19 -17.76 -34.21
C PHE A 472 -9.38 -17.36 -35.45
N TYR A 473 -8.38 -16.50 -35.26
CA TYR A 473 -7.54 -16.01 -36.33
C TYR A 473 -6.23 -16.77 -36.37
N ARG A 474 -5.55 -16.86 -35.22
CA ARG A 474 -4.24 -17.51 -35.13
C ARG A 474 -3.88 -17.90 -33.71
N GLY A 475 -3.21 -19.02 -33.53
CA GLY A 475 -2.55 -19.42 -32.29
C GLY A 475 -1.09 -19.72 -32.57
N ILE A 476 -0.19 -19.39 -31.64
CA ILE A 476 1.26 -19.60 -31.79
C ILE A 476 1.79 -20.22 -30.50
N ASN A 477 2.35 -21.43 -30.61
CA ASN A 477 3.16 -22.10 -29.60
C ASN A 477 4.59 -21.57 -29.72
N ILE A 478 4.96 -20.60 -28.89
CA ILE A 478 6.00 -19.62 -29.23
C ILE A 478 7.45 -20.17 -29.19
N ASN A 479 7.64 -21.30 -28.51
CA ASN A 479 8.91 -22.03 -28.43
C ASN A 479 8.80 -23.49 -28.89
N GLY A 480 7.58 -23.96 -29.20
CA GLY A 480 7.32 -25.36 -29.50
C GLY A 480 6.90 -25.61 -30.94
N PRO A 481 6.71 -26.89 -31.31
CA PRO A 481 6.16 -27.26 -32.61
C PRO A 481 4.68 -26.88 -32.71
N ALA A 482 4.13 -26.91 -33.93
CA ALA A 482 2.70 -26.76 -34.15
C ALA A 482 1.90 -27.75 -33.30
N ILE A 483 0.77 -27.30 -32.75
CA ILE A 483 -0.02 -28.06 -31.78
C ILE A 483 -1.51 -27.77 -31.96
N THR A 484 -2.39 -28.59 -31.40
CA THR A 484 -3.84 -28.34 -31.39
C THR A 484 -4.31 -28.11 -29.97
N ILE A 485 -4.95 -26.98 -29.71
CA ILE A 485 -5.48 -26.59 -28.39
C ILE A 485 -6.91 -26.10 -28.61
N ASP A 486 -7.84 -26.60 -27.80
CA ASP A 486 -9.27 -26.24 -27.86
C ASP A 486 -9.93 -26.44 -29.24
N GLY A 487 -9.41 -27.40 -30.02
CA GLY A 487 -9.89 -27.70 -31.38
C GLY A 487 -9.33 -26.78 -32.46
N ASN A 488 -8.51 -25.80 -32.12
CA ASN A 488 -7.85 -24.91 -33.07
C ASN A 488 -6.41 -25.38 -33.33
N ARG A 489 -5.94 -25.28 -34.58
CA ARG A 489 -4.54 -25.51 -34.92
C ARG A 489 -3.72 -24.27 -34.58
N TRP A 490 -2.66 -24.47 -33.82
CA TRP A 490 -1.68 -23.47 -33.44
C TRP A 490 -0.39 -23.72 -34.21
N ASP A 491 0.19 -22.63 -34.70
CA ASP A 491 1.49 -22.61 -35.35
C ASP A 491 2.62 -22.83 -34.33
N GLY A 492 3.79 -23.24 -34.80
CA GLY A 492 5.00 -23.36 -33.97
C GLY A 492 5.97 -22.20 -34.17
N GLU A 493 7.10 -22.27 -33.45
CA GLU A 493 8.17 -21.26 -33.48
C GLU A 493 8.63 -20.88 -34.90
N GLY A 494 8.82 -21.86 -35.79
CA GLY A 494 9.32 -21.63 -37.16
C GLY A 494 8.27 -21.13 -38.15
N SER A 495 7.10 -20.70 -37.69
CA SER A 495 6.02 -20.28 -38.59
C SER A 495 6.28 -18.92 -39.24
N PRO A 496 5.82 -18.72 -40.49
CA PRO A 496 5.95 -17.42 -41.15
C PRO A 496 5.17 -16.35 -40.38
N ASN A 497 5.61 -15.09 -40.51
CA ASN A 497 4.93 -13.94 -39.90
C ASN A 497 4.82 -13.99 -38.37
N TYR A 498 5.80 -14.61 -37.72
CA TYR A 498 5.99 -14.60 -36.27
C TYR A 498 7.47 -14.34 -35.98
N VAL A 499 7.75 -13.47 -35.02
CA VAL A 499 9.10 -13.06 -34.63
C VAL A 499 9.21 -13.00 -33.11
N CYS A 500 10.16 -13.74 -32.56
CA CYS A 500 10.56 -13.68 -31.17
C CYS A 500 12.02 -14.15 -31.07
N SER A 501 12.88 -13.35 -30.47
CA SER A 501 14.31 -13.66 -30.26
C SER A 501 14.65 -13.91 -28.79
N ASP A 502 13.64 -13.95 -27.93
CA ASP A 502 13.79 -14.17 -26.49
C ASP A 502 14.32 -15.59 -26.21
N THR A 503 14.90 -15.80 -25.01
CA THR A 503 15.56 -17.05 -24.67
C THR A 503 14.55 -18.22 -24.64
N PRO A 504 14.74 -19.27 -25.47
CA PRO A 504 13.88 -20.45 -25.45
C PRO A 504 14.20 -21.33 -24.25
N LEU A 505 13.19 -21.70 -23.45
CA LEU A 505 13.33 -22.60 -22.31
C LEU A 505 12.27 -23.71 -22.33
N ASN A 506 12.64 -24.88 -21.79
CA ASN A 506 11.76 -26.02 -21.58
C ASN A 506 11.92 -26.54 -20.15
N VAL A 507 10.84 -26.59 -19.37
CA VAL A 507 10.87 -27.03 -17.96
C VAL A 507 9.79 -28.09 -17.73
N ALA A 508 10.19 -29.36 -17.64
CA ALA A 508 9.26 -30.49 -17.59
C ALA A 508 8.76 -30.83 -16.17
N ASP A 509 9.60 -30.62 -15.15
CA ASP A 509 9.39 -31.19 -13.80
C ASP A 509 8.56 -30.30 -12.87
N VAL A 510 8.12 -29.12 -13.34
CA VAL A 510 7.25 -28.23 -12.58
C VAL A 510 5.79 -28.64 -12.78
N ARG A 511 5.10 -28.96 -11.68
CA ARG A 511 3.65 -29.27 -11.69
C ARG A 511 2.84 -28.03 -12.06
N LEU A 512 2.05 -28.11 -13.12
CA LEU A 512 1.19 -27.00 -13.53
C LEU A 512 -0.02 -26.81 -12.59
N ARG A 513 -0.34 -25.53 -12.37
CA ARG A 513 -1.43 -25.06 -11.51
C ARG A 513 -2.19 -23.92 -12.22
N PRO A 514 -3.47 -24.12 -12.59
CA PRO A 514 -4.18 -25.40 -12.56
C PRO A 514 -3.55 -26.46 -13.47
N SER A 515 -3.85 -27.73 -13.22
CA SER A 515 -3.54 -28.79 -14.20
C SER A 515 -4.37 -28.60 -15.47
N THR A 516 -3.89 -29.13 -16.60
CA THR A 516 -4.55 -28.94 -17.89
C THR A 516 -4.37 -30.14 -18.82
N ASP A 517 -4.87 -30.08 -20.05
CA ASP A 517 -4.73 -31.18 -21.01
C ASP A 517 -3.28 -31.27 -21.55
N PRO A 518 -2.83 -32.46 -22.00
CA PRO A 518 -1.44 -32.68 -22.39
C PRO A 518 -0.92 -31.75 -23.51
N ALA A 519 -1.79 -31.26 -24.39
CA ALA A 519 -1.37 -30.36 -25.45
C ALA A 519 -1.04 -28.99 -24.88
N ARG A 520 -1.90 -28.46 -24.02
CA ARG A 520 -1.65 -27.19 -23.35
C ARG A 520 -0.48 -27.28 -22.36
N GLU A 521 -0.31 -28.41 -21.66
CA GLU A 521 0.85 -28.63 -20.77
C GLU A 521 2.19 -28.51 -21.53
N ARG A 522 2.28 -29.14 -22.71
CA ARG A 522 3.48 -29.06 -23.57
C ARG A 522 3.78 -27.64 -24.03
N MET A 523 2.74 -26.88 -24.38
CA MET A 523 2.92 -25.47 -24.74
C MET A 523 3.39 -24.66 -23.54
N ILE A 524 2.71 -24.75 -22.38
CA ILE A 524 3.04 -23.94 -21.19
C ILE A 524 4.49 -24.12 -20.77
N ARG A 525 4.95 -25.37 -20.71
CA ARG A 525 6.32 -25.73 -20.29
C ARG A 525 7.39 -25.41 -21.33
N SER A 526 7.00 -25.00 -22.55
CA SER A 526 7.89 -24.61 -23.64
C SER A 526 7.69 -23.12 -23.94
N PHE A 527 8.54 -22.28 -23.37
CA PHE A 527 8.28 -20.85 -23.26
C PHE A 527 9.48 -20.01 -23.67
N ARG A 528 9.26 -18.69 -23.75
CA ARG A 528 10.28 -17.67 -23.95
C ARG A 528 10.45 -16.88 -22.68
N TRP A 529 11.71 -16.73 -22.26
CA TRP A 529 12.12 -16.02 -21.07
C TRP A 529 12.91 -14.76 -21.47
N SER A 530 12.54 -13.62 -20.88
CA SER A 530 13.26 -12.35 -21.00
C SER A 530 12.78 -11.37 -19.92
N GLY A 531 13.64 -10.42 -19.52
CA GLY A 531 13.23 -9.27 -18.70
C GLY A 531 12.51 -8.18 -19.51
N GLU A 532 12.65 -8.21 -20.85
CA GLU A 532 11.99 -7.31 -21.79
C GLU A 532 11.55 -8.09 -23.05
N PRO A 533 10.66 -9.08 -22.93
CA PRO A 533 10.27 -9.94 -24.03
C PRO A 533 9.59 -9.14 -25.13
N ARG A 534 9.77 -9.61 -26.36
CA ARG A 534 9.21 -8.98 -27.56
C ARG A 534 8.71 -10.03 -28.53
N ILE A 535 7.40 -10.23 -28.52
CA ILE A 535 6.71 -11.20 -29.36
C ILE A 535 5.90 -10.46 -30.41
N ARG A 536 6.16 -10.70 -31.70
CA ARG A 536 5.46 -10.03 -32.79
C ARG A 536 4.83 -11.02 -33.76
N VAL A 537 3.56 -10.79 -34.07
CA VAL A 537 2.84 -11.37 -35.21
C VAL A 537 2.74 -10.31 -36.28
N THR A 538 3.23 -10.60 -37.48
CA THR A 538 3.24 -9.67 -38.61
C THR A 538 2.22 -10.08 -39.67
N GLY A 539 1.97 -9.22 -40.66
CA GLY A 539 1.06 -9.52 -41.76
C GLY A 539 -0.41 -9.70 -41.36
N ALA A 540 -0.81 -9.23 -40.18
CA ALA A 540 -2.20 -9.27 -39.74
C ALA A 540 -3.03 -8.26 -40.55
N PRO A 541 -4.11 -8.65 -41.25
CA PRO A 541 -4.93 -7.70 -41.99
C PRO A 541 -5.50 -6.60 -41.09
N ALA A 542 -5.78 -5.43 -41.65
CA ALA A 542 -6.41 -4.37 -40.86
C ALA A 542 -7.73 -4.83 -40.22
N GLY A 543 -7.96 -4.43 -38.97
CA GLY A 543 -9.18 -4.75 -38.22
C GLY A 543 -8.95 -4.86 -36.72
N THR A 544 -10.02 -5.20 -36.01
CA THR A 544 -10.01 -5.35 -34.55
C THR A 544 -9.73 -6.80 -34.14
N TYR A 545 -8.81 -6.98 -33.21
CA TYR A 545 -8.38 -8.27 -32.69
C TYR A 545 -8.53 -8.33 -31.17
N ALA A 546 -8.81 -9.53 -30.67
CA ALA A 546 -8.74 -9.86 -29.25
C ALA A 546 -7.52 -10.76 -29.07
N VAL A 547 -6.54 -10.28 -28.30
CA VAL A 547 -5.25 -10.92 -28.10
C VAL A 547 -5.17 -11.49 -26.69
N TYR A 548 -4.77 -12.74 -26.59
CA TYR A 548 -4.45 -13.40 -25.34
C TYR A 548 -3.00 -13.85 -25.32
N ALA A 549 -2.41 -13.87 -24.14
CA ALA A 549 -1.10 -14.45 -23.89
C ALA A 549 -1.18 -15.50 -22.78
N TYR A 550 -0.53 -16.64 -23.00
CA TYR A 550 -0.34 -17.68 -21.99
C TYR A 550 0.97 -17.38 -21.29
N ILE A 551 0.87 -17.18 -19.98
CA ILE A 551 1.96 -16.75 -19.10
C ILE A 551 2.05 -17.76 -17.96
N TRP A 552 3.25 -18.12 -17.53
CA TRP A 552 3.43 -19.03 -16.41
C TRP A 552 4.60 -18.67 -15.50
N GLU A 553 4.69 -19.30 -14.34
CA GLU A 553 5.76 -19.14 -13.37
C GLU A 553 6.48 -20.49 -13.20
N ASP A 554 7.80 -20.52 -13.43
CA ASP A 554 8.60 -21.73 -13.37
C ASP A 554 9.43 -21.85 -12.08
N ASN A 555 9.66 -20.74 -11.37
CA ASN A 555 10.40 -20.72 -10.12
C ASN A 555 9.79 -19.73 -9.10
N ASP A 556 10.20 -18.48 -9.13
CA ASP A 556 9.96 -17.44 -8.14
C ASP A 556 9.03 -16.36 -8.72
N PRO A 557 8.02 -15.89 -7.97
CA PRO A 557 7.06 -14.92 -8.48
C PRO A 557 7.71 -13.65 -9.05
N GLU A 558 7.47 -13.39 -10.32
CA GLU A 558 7.87 -12.20 -11.05
C GLU A 558 6.73 -11.18 -11.16
N THR A 559 7.09 -9.89 -11.25
CA THR A 559 6.12 -8.81 -11.45
C THR A 559 6.52 -7.95 -12.63
N PHE A 560 5.64 -7.85 -13.62
CA PHE A 560 5.91 -7.12 -14.87
C PHE A 560 4.65 -6.48 -15.45
N ARG A 561 4.82 -5.37 -16.16
CA ARG A 561 3.74 -4.77 -16.97
C ARG A 561 3.63 -5.47 -18.32
N ILE A 562 2.46 -5.44 -18.95
CA ILE A 562 2.25 -5.98 -20.29
C ILE A 562 1.72 -4.88 -21.21
N MET A 563 2.33 -4.78 -22.38
CA MET A 563 1.93 -3.87 -23.45
C MET A 563 1.48 -4.68 -24.67
N VAL A 564 0.49 -4.17 -25.40
CA VAL A 564 0.15 -4.64 -26.74
C VAL A 564 0.16 -3.45 -27.69
N ASN A 565 0.91 -3.55 -28.78
CA ASN A 565 1.13 -2.46 -29.75
C ASN A 565 1.56 -1.14 -29.08
N GLY A 566 2.45 -1.23 -28.09
CA GLY A 566 2.95 -0.08 -27.34
C GLY A 566 1.97 0.52 -26.32
N LYS A 567 0.74 0.01 -26.22
CA LYS A 567 -0.24 0.43 -25.20
C LYS A 567 -0.20 -0.50 -24.00
N GLN A 568 -0.12 0.07 -22.79
CA GLN A 568 -0.18 -0.71 -21.56
C GLN A 568 -1.57 -1.32 -21.39
N VAL A 569 -1.64 -2.64 -21.30
CA VAL A 569 -2.88 -3.40 -21.12
C VAL A 569 -2.96 -4.07 -19.75
N VAL A 570 -1.82 -4.29 -19.09
CA VAL A 570 -1.72 -4.70 -17.70
C VAL A 570 -0.62 -3.88 -17.05
N ALA A 571 -0.98 -3.07 -16.04
CA ALA A 571 0.00 -2.27 -15.32
C ALA A 571 0.96 -3.14 -14.51
N ARG A 572 0.43 -4.23 -13.93
CA ARG A 572 1.19 -5.08 -13.02
C ARG A 572 0.64 -6.49 -12.99
N HIS A 573 1.27 -7.37 -13.75
CA HIS A 573 1.03 -8.80 -13.73
C HIS A 573 1.94 -9.46 -12.71
N ILE A 574 1.36 -10.23 -11.79
CA ILE A 574 2.09 -11.10 -10.87
C ILE A 574 1.95 -12.52 -11.39
N SER A 575 3.06 -13.12 -11.83
CA SER A 575 3.08 -14.44 -12.49
C SER A 575 2.50 -15.54 -11.60
N GLY A 576 2.73 -15.46 -10.29
CA GLY A 576 2.10 -16.31 -9.29
C GLY A 576 3.08 -17.23 -8.58
N VAL A 577 2.62 -18.39 -8.11
CA VAL A 577 3.49 -19.39 -7.48
C VAL A 577 4.09 -20.33 -8.51
N THR A 578 5.17 -21.05 -8.17
CA THR A 578 5.78 -22.06 -9.04
C THR A 578 4.74 -23.02 -9.66
N GLY A 579 4.77 -23.11 -10.99
CA GLY A 579 3.87 -23.89 -11.82
C GLY A 579 2.55 -23.22 -12.16
N GLU A 580 2.28 -22.03 -11.61
CA GLU A 580 1.09 -21.27 -11.97
C GLU A 580 1.13 -20.86 -13.44
N TRP A 581 0.01 -21.00 -14.14
CA TRP A 581 -0.14 -20.42 -15.47
C TRP A 581 -1.50 -19.77 -15.63
N ARG A 582 -1.60 -18.82 -16.56
CA ARG A 582 -2.88 -18.23 -16.96
C ARG A 582 -2.91 -17.79 -18.40
N ARG A 583 -4.11 -17.75 -18.96
CA ARG A 583 -4.38 -17.04 -20.22
C ARG A 583 -4.82 -15.61 -19.90
N ALA A 584 -3.92 -14.66 -20.03
CA ALA A 584 -4.18 -13.23 -19.84
C ALA A 584 -4.83 -12.61 -21.09
N GLY A 585 -5.76 -11.66 -20.90
CA GLY A 585 -6.58 -11.07 -21.96
C GLY A 585 -8.08 -11.41 -21.81
N PRO A 586 -8.93 -11.11 -22.81
CA PRO A 586 -8.57 -10.58 -24.11
C PRO A 586 -8.20 -9.09 -24.03
N TRP A 587 -7.11 -8.72 -24.70
CA TRP A 587 -6.80 -7.32 -24.95
C TRP A 587 -7.27 -6.94 -26.35
N ILE A 588 -8.19 -5.99 -26.42
CA ILE A 588 -8.76 -5.54 -27.69
C ILE A 588 -7.82 -4.52 -28.33
N VAL A 589 -7.39 -4.80 -29.56
CA VAL A 589 -6.47 -3.94 -30.32
C VAL A 589 -6.95 -3.76 -31.74
N ASP A 590 -6.81 -2.54 -32.25
CA ASP A 590 -7.01 -2.25 -33.66
C ASP A 590 -5.65 -2.31 -34.36
N VAL A 591 -5.56 -3.13 -35.40
CA VAL A 591 -4.36 -3.32 -36.22
C VAL A 591 -4.54 -2.54 -37.51
N THR A 592 -3.58 -1.66 -37.80
CA THR A 592 -3.56 -0.85 -39.04
C THR A 592 -2.26 -1.00 -39.82
N ASP A 593 -1.18 -1.38 -39.15
CA ASP A 593 0.19 -1.48 -39.69
C ASP A 593 0.62 -2.93 -39.96
N GLY A 594 -0.27 -3.88 -39.74
CA GLY A 594 -0.01 -5.31 -39.92
C GLY A 594 0.60 -6.01 -38.71
N ASN A 595 0.82 -5.31 -37.59
CA ASN A 595 1.52 -5.87 -36.44
C ASN A 595 0.63 -6.04 -35.22
N ILE A 596 0.81 -7.17 -34.54
CA ILE A 596 0.41 -7.39 -33.16
C ILE A 596 1.68 -7.70 -32.39
N GLU A 597 2.14 -6.76 -31.57
CA GLU A 597 3.34 -6.86 -30.75
C GLU A 597 2.97 -6.89 -29.27
N ILE A 598 3.44 -7.91 -28.55
CA ILE A 598 3.32 -8.03 -27.11
C ILE A 598 4.71 -7.81 -26.52
N THR A 599 4.80 -6.89 -25.54
CA THR A 599 6.02 -6.69 -24.75
C THR A 599 5.72 -6.70 -23.27
N SER A 600 6.72 -7.01 -22.45
CA SER A 600 6.67 -6.79 -21.01
C SER A 600 7.93 -6.08 -20.51
N ARG A 601 7.86 -5.55 -19.29
CA ARG A 601 9.01 -4.92 -18.62
C ARG A 601 8.82 -4.97 -17.10
N GLY A 602 9.93 -5.00 -16.36
CA GLY A 602 9.96 -4.90 -14.90
C GLY A 602 10.51 -6.16 -14.24
N GLY A 603 9.96 -7.31 -14.61
CA GLY A 603 10.36 -8.64 -14.15
C GLY A 603 10.52 -9.62 -15.31
N ALA A 604 11.12 -10.77 -15.03
CA ALA A 604 11.36 -11.80 -16.03
C ALA A 604 10.04 -12.52 -16.39
N ALA A 605 9.53 -12.31 -17.59
CA ALA A 605 8.24 -12.87 -17.98
C ALA A 605 8.42 -14.13 -18.83
N ASN A 606 7.65 -15.17 -18.47
CA ASN A 606 7.61 -16.43 -19.21
C ASN A 606 6.33 -16.49 -20.06
N PHE A 607 6.47 -16.21 -21.35
CA PHE A 607 5.37 -16.37 -22.30
C PHE A 607 5.46 -17.74 -22.97
N SER A 608 4.33 -18.43 -23.11
CA SER A 608 4.30 -19.79 -23.70
C SER A 608 3.46 -19.89 -24.96
N GLY A 609 2.47 -19.01 -25.12
CA GLY A 609 1.52 -19.09 -26.22
C GLY A 609 0.82 -17.76 -26.49
N ILE A 610 0.56 -17.45 -27.76
CA ILE A 610 -0.27 -16.30 -28.16
C ILE A 610 -1.53 -16.82 -28.86
N GLU A 611 -2.69 -16.35 -28.43
CA GLU A 611 -4.00 -16.70 -29.02
C GLU A 611 -4.69 -15.43 -29.52
N ILE A 612 -5.06 -15.41 -30.80
CA ILE A 612 -5.56 -14.23 -31.48
C ILE A 612 -6.90 -14.55 -32.13
N TRP A 613 -7.89 -13.73 -31.82
CA TRP A 613 -9.21 -13.74 -32.45
C TRP A 613 -9.41 -12.47 -33.24
N ARG A 614 -10.05 -12.56 -34.41
CA ARG A 614 -10.42 -11.41 -35.22
C ARG A 614 -11.90 -11.16 -35.10
N ARG A 615 -12.29 -9.90 -34.92
CA ARG A 615 -13.70 -9.51 -34.98
C ARG A 615 -14.20 -9.63 -36.41
N ARG A 616 -15.34 -10.26 -36.62
CA ARG A 616 -16.03 -10.19 -37.91
C ARG A 616 -16.58 -8.78 -38.08
N ASN A 617 -16.27 -8.16 -39.20
CA ASN A 617 -17.00 -6.96 -39.62
C ASN A 617 -18.43 -7.40 -39.88
N GLY A 618 -19.40 -6.73 -39.26
CA GLY A 618 -20.81 -6.94 -39.59
C GLY A 618 -20.99 -6.77 -41.09
N ARG A 619 -21.70 -7.71 -41.72
CA ARG A 619 -22.14 -7.55 -43.11
C ARG A 619 -23.08 -6.35 -43.22
#